data_AF-A0A933SNG1-F1
#
_entry.id   AF-A0A933SNG1-F1
#
_cell.length_a   1.000
_cell.length_b   1.000
_cell.length_c   1.000
_cell.angle_alpha   90.00
_cell.angle_beta   90.00
_cell.angle_gamma   90.00
#
_symmetry.space_group_name_H-M   'P 1'
#
loop_
_entity.id
_entity.type
_entity.pdbx_description
1 polymer ?
#
loop_
_entity_poly.entity_id
_entity_poly.type
_entity_poly.pdbx_seq_one_letter_code
_entity_poly.pdbx_strand_id
1 'polypeptide(L)'
;MPATIPVDVYEEFEKGLGKEGARKIVKGLEAVISDFTEYKWKVTKDELLGAIRKEFLTKELFEEKINTLRIELEGKVDKLNQKFNFMIILMIIALTLMNPVMAEVIKGFLK
;
A
#
# COMPACT_ATOMS: atom_id res chain seq x y z
N MET A 1 12.95 2.97 28.31
CA MET A 1 12.72 3.45 29.69
C MET A 1 13.61 2.62 30.59
N PRO A 2 14.29 3.21 31.58
CA PRO A 2 15.15 2.46 32.49
C PRO A 2 14.29 1.46 33.28
N ALA A 3 14.76 0.22 33.36
CA ALA A 3 14.09 -0.80 34.16
C ALA A 3 14.50 -0.62 35.62
N THR A 4 13.52 -0.54 36.51
CA THR A 4 13.72 -0.37 37.95
C THR A 4 13.21 -1.57 38.71
N ILE A 5 14.00 -2.05 39.67
CA ILE A 5 13.59 -3.17 40.52
C ILE A 5 12.55 -2.68 41.55
N PRO A 6 11.49 -3.47 41.83
CA PRO A 6 10.53 -3.18 42.89
C PRO A 6 11.17 -3.02 44.28
N VAL A 7 10.63 -2.12 45.09
CA VAL A 7 11.21 -1.72 46.39
C VAL A 7 11.25 -2.88 47.40
N ASP A 8 10.22 -3.72 47.39
CA ASP A 8 10.11 -4.94 48.21
C ASP A 8 11.25 -5.93 47.91
N VAL A 9 11.60 -6.10 46.64
CA VAL A 9 12.72 -6.96 46.22
C VAL A 9 14.06 -6.34 46.62
N TYR A 10 14.17 -5.01 46.52
CA TYR A 10 15.36 -4.28 46.96
C TYR A 10 15.60 -4.41 48.47
N GLU A 11 14.55 -4.33 49.29
CA GLU A 11 14.61 -4.51 50.75
C GLU A 11 15.07 -5.92 51.15
N GLU A 12 14.63 -6.96 50.45
CA GLU A 12 15.11 -8.33 50.68
C GLU A 12 16.61 -8.49 50.33
N PHE A 13 17.08 -7.84 49.27
CA PHE A 13 18.51 -7.78 48.98
C PHE A 13 19.30 -7.03 50.06
N GLU A 14 18.78 -5.93 50.61
CA GLU A 14 19.44 -5.20 51.70
C GLU A 14 19.54 -6.03 52.98
N LYS A 15 18.52 -6.83 53.31
CA LYS A 15 18.53 -7.75 54.47
C LYS A 15 19.59 -8.85 54.33
N GLY A 16 19.78 -9.40 53.13
CA GLY A 16 20.70 -10.53 52.90
C GLY A 16 22.15 -10.14 52.61
N LEU A 17 22.37 -9.02 51.91
CA LEU A 17 23.69 -8.63 51.37
C LEU A 17 24.27 -7.37 52.04
N GLY A 18 23.48 -6.72 52.90
CA GLY A 18 23.77 -5.39 53.40
C GLY A 18 23.54 -4.31 52.34
N LYS A 19 23.38 -3.07 52.82
CA LYS A 19 23.00 -1.89 52.02
C LYS A 19 23.89 -1.66 50.79
N GLU A 20 25.19 -1.88 50.94
CA GLU A 20 26.16 -1.63 49.88
C GLU A 20 26.18 -2.74 48.81
N GLY A 21 26.07 -4.00 49.25
CA GLY A 21 26.01 -5.17 48.36
C GLY A 21 24.73 -5.18 47.53
N ALA A 22 23.58 -4.94 48.18
CA ALA A 22 22.28 -4.82 47.53
C ALA A 22 22.28 -3.74 46.44
N ARG A 23 22.79 -2.54 46.77
CA ARG A 23 22.85 -1.41 45.83
C ARG A 23 23.69 -1.72 44.59
N LYS A 24 24.83 -2.41 44.73
CA LYS A 24 25.68 -2.80 43.60
C LYS A 24 24.99 -3.82 42.69
N ILE A 25 24.38 -4.85 43.28
CA ILE A 25 23.71 -5.91 42.51
C ILE A 25 22.49 -5.34 41.79
N VAL A 26 21.65 -4.56 42.47
CA VAL A 26 20.45 -3.95 41.88
C VAL A 26 20.82 -3.08 40.70
N LYS A 27 21.81 -2.19 40.85
CA LYS A 27 22.28 -1.36 39.72
C LYS A 27 22.80 -2.18 38.55
N GLY A 28 23.53 -3.26 38.82
CA GLY A 28 24.02 -4.17 37.78
C GLY A 28 22.88 -4.85 37.02
N LEU A 29 21.86 -5.33 37.75
CA LEU A 29 20.67 -5.95 37.16
C LEU A 29 19.84 -4.93 36.37
N GLU A 30 19.59 -3.75 36.91
CA GLU A 30 18.87 -2.66 36.23
C GLU A 30 19.57 -2.24 34.93
N ALA A 31 20.91 -2.18 34.94
CA ALA A 31 21.69 -1.89 33.74
C ALA A 31 21.52 -2.99 32.69
N VAL A 32 21.68 -4.27 33.05
CA VAL A 32 21.52 -5.40 32.13
C VAL A 32 20.10 -5.48 31.57
N ILE A 33 19.08 -5.27 32.39
CA ILE A 33 17.68 -5.28 31.94
C ILE A 33 17.43 -4.10 31.00
N SER A 34 17.98 -2.92 31.30
CA SER A 34 17.85 -1.74 30.43
C SER A 34 18.51 -1.97 29.08
N ASP A 35 19.74 -2.49 29.05
CA ASP A 35 20.46 -2.83 27.81
C ASP A 35 19.71 -3.87 26.98
N PHE A 36 19.20 -4.92 27.62
CA PHE A 36 18.41 -5.96 26.96
C PHE A 36 17.09 -5.41 26.40
N THR A 37 16.42 -4.55 27.16
CA THR A 37 15.17 -3.90 26.72
C THR A 37 15.42 -2.99 25.53
N GLU A 38 16.50 -2.20 25.56
CA GLU A 38 16.90 -1.36 24.42
C GLU A 38 17.27 -2.18 23.19
N TYR A 39 18.01 -3.27 23.37
CA TYR A 39 18.35 -4.18 22.29
C TYR A 39 17.09 -4.78 21.65
N LYS A 40 16.18 -5.35 22.46
CA LYS A 40 14.93 -5.91 21.97
C LYS A 40 14.05 -4.86 21.32
N TRP A 41 14.00 -3.64 21.84
CA TRP A 41 13.26 -2.53 21.22
C TRP A 41 13.81 -2.16 19.85
N LYS A 42 15.15 -2.05 19.72
CA LYS A 42 15.80 -1.78 18.43
C LYS A 42 15.49 -2.88 17.42
N VAL A 43 15.67 -4.15 17.81
CA VAL A 43 15.39 -5.30 16.94
C VAL A 43 13.93 -5.33 16.51
N THR A 44 12.97 -5.23 17.44
CA THR A 44 11.55 -5.22 17.12
C THR A 44 11.16 -4.05 16.22
N LYS A 45 11.74 -2.86 16.44
CA LYS A 45 11.51 -1.70 15.58
C LYS A 45 12.02 -1.93 14.17
N ASP A 46 13.22 -2.51 14.03
CA ASP A 46 13.81 -2.82 12.73
C ASP A 46 13.03 -3.92 12.00
N GLU A 47 12.56 -4.93 12.72
CA GLU A 47 11.68 -5.98 12.18
C GLU A 47 10.33 -5.41 11.72
N LEU A 48 9.69 -4.55 12.53
CA LEU A 48 8.45 -3.86 12.16
C LEU A 48 8.65 -2.97 10.94
N LEU A 49 9.73 -2.19 10.90
CA LEU A 49 10.07 -1.37 9.74
C LEU A 49 10.35 -2.22 8.50
N GLY A 50 11.01 -3.37 8.66
CA GLY A 50 11.25 -4.34 7.61
C GLY A 50 9.95 -4.96 7.08
N ALA A 51 9.05 -5.36 7.96
CA ALA A 51 7.73 -5.90 7.61
C ALA A 51 6.87 -4.86 6.89
N ILE A 52 6.81 -3.63 7.41
CA ILE A 52 6.11 -2.51 6.79
C ILE A 52 6.67 -2.24 5.39
N ARG A 53 8.00 -2.21 5.21
CA ARG A 53 8.62 -2.02 3.88
C ARG A 53 8.36 -3.17 2.91
N LYS A 54 8.13 -4.39 3.41
CA LYS A 54 7.84 -5.57 2.60
C LYS A 54 6.36 -5.63 2.19
N GLU A 55 5.45 -5.21 3.06
CA GLU A 55 4.01 -5.17 2.80
C GLU A 55 3.55 -3.90 2.09
N PHE A 56 4.18 -2.75 2.36
CA PHE A 56 4.06 -1.58 1.50
C PHE A 56 4.78 -1.90 0.20
N LEU A 57 4.01 -2.45 -0.75
CA LEU A 57 4.24 -2.44 -2.20
C LEU A 57 5.30 -1.38 -2.53
N THR A 58 6.49 -1.82 -2.96
CA THR A 58 7.54 -0.87 -3.28
C THR A 58 6.98 0.14 -4.27
N LYS A 59 7.42 1.39 -4.18
CA LYS A 59 6.91 2.47 -5.03
C LYS A 59 6.91 2.04 -6.51
N GLU A 60 7.90 1.26 -6.95
CA GLU A 60 7.93 0.70 -8.30
C GLU A 60 6.78 -0.27 -8.59
N LEU A 61 6.48 -1.22 -7.71
CA LEU A 61 5.40 -2.19 -7.93
C LEU A 61 4.01 -1.53 -7.92
N PHE A 62 3.86 -0.49 -7.10
CA PHE A 62 2.66 0.33 -7.09
C PHE A 62 2.52 1.14 -8.39
N GLU A 63 3.59 1.81 -8.83
CA GLU A 63 3.62 2.55 -10.10
C GLU A 63 3.38 1.62 -11.30
N GLU A 64 3.95 0.42 -11.31
CA GLU A 64 3.75 -0.58 -12.35
C GLU A 64 2.28 -1.02 -12.42
N LYS A 65 1.66 -1.34 -11.27
CA LYS A 65 0.24 -1.71 -11.22
C LYS A 65 -0.66 -0.55 -11.66
N ILE A 66 -0.36 0.67 -11.25
CA ILE A 66 -1.12 1.87 -11.66
C ILE A 66 -0.97 2.12 -13.17
N ASN A 67 0.24 2.01 -13.72
CA ASN A 67 0.46 2.17 -15.15
C ASN A 67 -0.25 1.08 -15.97
N THR A 68 -0.21 -0.17 -15.50
CA THR A 68 -0.94 -1.28 -16.13
C THR A 68 -2.44 -1.01 -16.14
N LEU A 69 -3.00 -0.61 -14.99
CA LEU A 69 -4.42 -0.25 -14.89
C LEU A 69 -4.78 0.91 -15.81
N ARG A 70 -3.91 1.93 -15.90
CA ARG A 70 -4.10 3.08 -16.78
C ARG A 70 -4.15 2.65 -18.25
N ILE A 71 -3.20 1.82 -18.70
CA ILE A 71 -3.15 1.30 -20.08
C ILE A 71 -4.40 0.49 -20.40
N GLU A 72 -4.83 -0.39 -19.50
CA GLU A 72 -6.08 -1.16 -19.69
C GLU A 72 -7.31 -0.26 -19.80
N LEU A 73 -7.37 0.80 -19.00
CA LEU A 73 -8.48 1.75 -19.01
C LEU A 73 -8.51 2.57 -20.30
N GLU A 74 -7.36 3.11 -20.71
CA GLU A 74 -7.19 3.83 -21.98
C GLU A 74 -7.60 2.94 -23.16
N GLY A 75 -7.17 1.68 -23.18
CA GLY A 75 -7.57 0.72 -24.22
C GLY A 75 -9.08 0.43 -24.24
N LYS A 76 -9.74 0.36 -23.07
CA LYS A 76 -11.20 0.22 -22.98
C LYS A 76 -11.93 1.46 -23.48
N VAL A 77 -11.43 2.65 -23.17
CA VAL A 77 -11.96 3.93 -23.64
C VAL A 77 -11.83 4.03 -25.16
N ASP A 78 -10.67 3.70 -25.73
CA ASP A 78 -10.47 3.73 -27.18
C ASP A 78 -11.40 2.76 -27.91
N LYS A 79 -11.58 1.56 -27.38
CA LYS A 79 -12.51 0.57 -27.93
C LYS A 79 -13.96 1.05 -27.89
N LEU A 80 -14.35 1.73 -26.81
CA LEU A 80 -15.66 2.38 -26.72
C LEU A 80 -15.79 3.48 -27.76
N ASN A 81 -14.79 4.35 -27.88
CA ASN A 81 -14.81 5.45 -28.84
C ASN A 81 -14.92 4.96 -30.28
N GLN A 82 -14.21 3.89 -30.64
CA GLN A 82 -14.36 3.23 -31.95
C GLN A 82 -15.77 2.70 -32.19
N LYS A 83 -16.36 2.02 -31.20
CA LYS A 83 -17.75 1.53 -31.30
C LYS A 83 -18.75 2.68 -31.47
N PHE A 84 -18.58 3.77 -30.73
CA PHE A 84 -19.42 4.96 -30.86
C PHE A 84 -19.28 5.60 -32.25
N ASN A 85 -18.06 5.81 -32.73
CA ASN A 85 -17.82 6.36 -34.06
C ASN A 85 -18.44 5.50 -35.15
N PHE A 86 -18.29 4.18 -35.07
CA PHE A 86 -18.92 3.26 -36.02
C PHE A 86 -20.45 3.35 -35.97
N MET A 87 -21.04 3.38 -34.78
CA MET A 87 -22.49 3.52 -34.61
C MET A 87 -23.01 4.84 -35.18
N ILE A 88 -22.29 5.94 -34.96
CA ILE A 88 -22.64 7.26 -35.53
C ILE A 88 -22.63 7.20 -37.06
N ILE A 89 -21.59 6.61 -37.66
CA ILE A 89 -21.51 6.44 -39.11
C ILE A 89 -22.71 5.64 -39.64
N LEU A 90 -23.03 4.51 -39.00
CA LEU A 90 -24.20 3.71 -39.38
C LEU A 90 -25.50 4.50 -39.26
N MET A 91 -25.64 5.32 -38.22
CA MET A 91 -26.82 6.15 -38.00
C MET A 91 -26.95 7.22 -39.09
N ILE A 92 -25.84 7.87 -39.48
CA ILE A 92 -25.81 8.84 -40.59
C ILE A 92 -26.21 8.15 -41.89
N ILE A 93 -25.67 6.98 -42.19
CA ILE A 93 -26.01 6.20 -43.39
C ILE A 93 -27.50 5.85 -43.37
N ALA A 94 -28.03 5.34 -42.25
CA ALA A 94 -29.44 4.98 -42.14
C ALA A 94 -30.37 6.18 -42.39
N LEU A 95 -30.08 7.32 -41.77
CA LEU A 95 -30.84 8.57 -41.98
C LEU A 95 -30.75 9.05 -43.43
N THR A 96 -29.57 8.93 -44.03
CA THR A 96 -29.32 9.32 -45.42
C THR A 96 -30.08 8.43 -46.39
N LEU A 97 -30.11 7.11 -46.17
CA LEU A 97 -30.86 6.16 -47.00
C LEU A 97 -32.37 6.32 -46.90
N MET A 98 -32.88 6.79 -45.75
CA MET A 98 -34.30 7.11 -45.56
C MET A 98 -34.72 8.43 -46.23
N ASN A 99 -33.78 9.25 -46.71
CA ASN A 99 -34.10 10.50 -47.39
C ASN A 99 -34.65 10.20 -48.81
N PRO A 100 -35.84 10.71 -49.19
CA PRO A 100 -36.40 10.52 -50.53
C PRO A 100 -35.44 10.97 -51.66
N VAL A 101 -34.65 12.01 -51.43
CA VAL A 101 -33.63 12.49 -52.38
C VAL A 101 -32.58 11.40 -52.66
N MET A 102 -32.12 10.69 -51.63
CA MET A 102 -31.14 9.61 -51.80
C MET A 102 -31.74 8.36 -52.43
N ALA A 103 -33.02 8.08 -52.17
CA ALA A 103 -33.73 6.99 -52.83
C ALA A 103 -33.82 7.20 -54.35
N GLU A 104 -33.99 8.45 -54.81
CA GLU A 104 -33.95 8.79 -56.23
C GLU A 104 -32.54 8.64 -56.84
N VAL A 105 -31.50 9.09 -56.14
CA VAL A 105 -30.10 8.91 -56.57
C VAL A 105 -29.77 7.43 -56.75
N ILE A 106 -30.13 6.57 -55.79
CA ILE A 106 -29.89 5.12 -55.87
C ILE A 106 -30.64 4.50 -57.05
N LYS A 107 -31.89 4.90 -57.28
CA LYS A 107 -32.67 4.46 -58.45
C LYS A 107 -32.02 4.87 -59.76
N GLY A 108 -31.40 6.06 -59.81
CA GLY A 108 -30.66 6.54 -60.96
C GLY A 108 -29.38 5.76 -61.26
N PHE A 109 -28.72 5.21 -60.23
CA PHE A 109 -27.54 4.34 -60.39
C PHE A 109 -27.87 2.89 -60.74
N LEU A 110 -29.06 2.40 -60.39
CA LEU A 110 -29.52 1.02 -60.66
C LEU A 110 -30.20 0.85 -62.02
N LYS A 111 -30.35 1.94 -62.79
CA LYS A 111 -30.97 1.97 -64.12
C LYS A 111 -29.89 2.08 -65.20
#